data_AF-R5R2S2-F1
#
_entry.id   AF-R5R2S2-F1
#
_cell.length_a   1.000
_cell.length_b   1.000
_cell.length_c   1.000
_cell.angle_alpha   90.00
_cell.angle_beta   90.00
_cell.angle_gamma   90.00
#
_symmetry.space_group_name_H-M   'P 1'
#
loop_
_entity.id
_entity.type
_entity.pdbx_description
1 polymer ?
#
loop_
_entity_poly.entity_id
_entity_poly.type
_entity_poly.pdbx_seq_one_letter_code
_entity_poly.pdbx_strand_id
1 'polypeptide(L)'
;MITKCKFCGGALKYDADIRRMVCEYCSSMFDVEDTEEEKEYEKMQAMSAGKNPDGAIGRAVFTPEKGTMDMSLYHCSSCSGELYLNQTEVASYCPYCGQPTIVFERIAKTRKPDYIIPFKITKEYAVANIREKFFKGHFIPKELKYFKAELLRGIYVPYYLYDMLYKDRQIIRAKFEEKNSKGEKSSVTYDFYREAVASFQEIPVDASKKIPNEITEKLEPFYTADLIDFQAGYLSGFYADLQDDSDYTLRNIARRRARDRFNKLLYDDLMAKECQTLKSNPTCSFEKEAYALLPVWFMVFTYEGDSYTILVNGQTGKVVGGVPSDKNKIALWFSLITLLVSVPAYHILQLVFDPVLFQSSDSILSAMWVPLVLISAAFTAGLKNYRSVRKSQALTRAETIKTLVGKREGRKK
;
A
#
# COMPACT_ATOMS: atom_id res chain seq x y z
N MET A 1 -3.31 -10.83 -23.95
CA MET A 1 -3.40 -10.46 -25.39
C MET A 1 -2.27 -9.49 -25.71
N ILE A 2 -1.36 -9.83 -26.63
CA ILE A 2 -0.32 -8.90 -27.11
C ILE A 2 -0.96 -7.93 -28.09
N THR A 3 -0.96 -6.66 -27.75
CA THR A 3 -1.26 -5.60 -28.70
C THR A 3 -0.10 -5.44 -29.68
N LYS A 4 -0.34 -5.63 -30.98
CA LYS A 4 0.70 -5.58 -32.02
C LYS A 4 0.77 -4.20 -32.68
N CYS A 5 1.99 -3.79 -33.03
CA CYS A 5 2.24 -2.56 -33.77
C CYS A 5 1.71 -2.68 -35.20
N LYS A 6 0.90 -1.69 -35.64
CA LYS A 6 0.33 -1.65 -36.99
C LYS A 6 1.38 -1.44 -38.10
N PHE A 7 2.56 -0.90 -37.77
CA PHE A 7 3.62 -0.64 -38.75
C PHE A 7 4.62 -1.78 -38.92
N CYS A 8 5.04 -2.43 -37.83
CA CYS A 8 6.11 -3.44 -37.87
C CYS A 8 5.75 -4.79 -37.25
N GLY A 9 4.53 -4.96 -36.73
CA GLY A 9 4.08 -6.20 -36.08
C GLY A 9 4.71 -6.51 -34.73
N GLY A 10 5.64 -5.69 -34.24
CA GLY A 10 6.27 -5.83 -32.93
C GLY A 10 5.27 -5.62 -31.78
N ALA A 11 5.57 -6.14 -30.60
CA ALA A 11 4.72 -5.93 -29.44
C ALA A 11 4.72 -4.47 -28.98
N LEU A 12 3.55 -3.94 -28.62
CA LEU A 12 3.40 -2.62 -28.02
C LEU A 12 3.39 -2.72 -26.51
N LYS A 13 4.07 -1.77 -25.84
CA LYS A 13 4.16 -1.66 -24.38
C LYS A 13 3.58 -0.34 -23.91
N TYR A 14 2.89 -0.32 -22.77
CA TYR A 14 2.41 0.92 -22.19
C TYR A 14 3.57 1.67 -21.51
N ASP A 15 3.76 2.93 -21.90
CA ASP A 15 4.73 3.83 -21.28
C ASP A 15 4.00 4.79 -20.32
N ALA A 16 4.40 4.80 -19.04
CA ALA A 16 3.77 5.58 -17.99
C ALA A 16 4.11 7.08 -18.05
N ASP A 17 5.23 7.46 -18.66
CA ASP A 17 5.70 8.85 -18.75
C ASP A 17 4.89 9.61 -19.80
N ILE A 18 4.83 9.05 -21.01
CA ILE A 18 4.10 9.66 -22.12
C ILE A 18 2.64 9.17 -22.25
N ARG A 19 2.25 8.17 -21.45
CA ARG A 19 0.89 7.59 -21.37
C ARG A 19 0.37 7.03 -22.71
N ARG A 20 1.26 6.36 -23.44
CA ARG A 20 0.99 5.81 -24.78
C ARG A 20 1.52 4.40 -24.94
N MET A 21 0.98 3.69 -25.92
CA MET A 21 1.51 2.40 -26.37
C MET A 21 2.70 2.66 -27.29
N VAL A 22 3.89 2.20 -26.91
CA VAL A 22 5.15 2.39 -27.63
C VAL A 22 5.63 1.06 -28.21
N CYS A 23 6.03 1.08 -29.47
CA CYS A 23 6.73 -0.03 -30.09
C CYS A 23 8.24 0.09 -29.86
N GLU A 24 8.85 -0.86 -29.16
CA GLU A 24 10.30 -0.85 -28.90
C GLU A 24 11.14 -1.09 -30.19
N TYR A 25 10.54 -1.61 -31.27
CA TYR A 25 11.24 -1.92 -32.52
C TYR A 25 11.29 -0.74 -33.51
N CYS A 26 10.16 -0.05 -33.73
CA CYS A 26 10.07 1.03 -34.71
C CYS A 26 9.77 2.40 -34.09
N SER A 27 9.67 2.49 -32.75
CA SER A 27 9.42 3.73 -31.99
C SER A 27 8.08 4.41 -32.30
N SER A 28 7.17 3.76 -33.04
CA SER A 28 5.81 4.26 -33.26
C SER A 28 5.03 4.32 -31.95
N MET A 29 4.21 5.36 -31.79
CA MET A 29 3.40 5.58 -30.60
C MET A 29 1.92 5.59 -30.98
N PHE A 30 1.08 4.99 -30.14
CA PHE A 30 -0.36 4.92 -30.32
C PHE A 30 -1.07 5.27 -29.02
N ASP A 31 -2.25 5.89 -29.11
CA ASP A 31 -3.13 6.00 -27.96
C ASP A 31 -3.73 4.61 -27.65
N VAL A 32 -3.93 4.30 -26.36
CA VAL A 32 -4.35 2.94 -25.95
C VAL A 32 -5.67 2.55 -26.59
N GLU A 33 -6.59 3.51 -26.72
CA GLU A 33 -7.92 3.30 -27.30
C GLU A 33 -7.91 2.88 -28.77
N ASP A 34 -6.87 3.25 -29.52
CA ASP A 34 -6.72 2.99 -30.95
C ASP A 34 -6.13 1.60 -31.24
N THR A 35 -5.76 0.88 -30.18
CA THR A 35 -5.05 -0.39 -30.25
C THR A 35 -5.91 -1.62 -29.94
N GLU A 36 -7.17 -1.44 -29.53
CA GLU A 36 -8.09 -2.56 -29.33
C GLU A 36 -8.71 -3.05 -30.64
N GLU A 37 -8.49 -4.34 -30.94
CA GLU A 37 -9.08 -5.02 -32.10
C GLU A 37 -10.62 -5.09 -32.02
N GLU A 38 -11.22 -5.08 -30.82
CA GLU A 38 -12.68 -5.11 -30.62
C GLU A 38 -13.39 -3.92 -31.28
N LYS A 39 -12.83 -2.70 -31.19
CA LYS A 39 -13.40 -1.51 -31.84
C LYS A 39 -13.26 -1.55 -33.36
N GLU A 40 -12.21 -2.18 -33.89
CA GLU A 40 -12.06 -2.41 -35.33
C GLU A 40 -13.05 -3.47 -35.84
N TYR A 41 -13.32 -4.51 -35.05
CA TYR A 41 -14.33 -5.53 -35.39
C TYR A 41 -15.76 -4.98 -35.33
N GLU A 42 -16.10 -4.16 -34.32
CA GLU A 42 -17.38 -3.46 -34.25
C GLU A 42 -17.53 -2.43 -35.37
N LYS A 43 -16.48 -1.66 -35.69
CA LYS A 43 -16.47 -0.76 -36.86
C LYS A 43 -16.63 -1.53 -38.17
N MET A 44 -15.97 -2.67 -38.34
CA MET A 44 -16.12 -3.53 -39.53
C MET A 44 -17.51 -4.17 -39.62
N GLN A 45 -18.14 -4.57 -38.50
CA GLN A 45 -19.51 -5.07 -38.47
C GLN A 45 -20.54 -3.97 -38.77
N ALA A 46 -20.35 -2.77 -38.22
CA ALA A 46 -21.19 -1.61 -38.52
C ALA A 46 -21.07 -1.18 -40.00
N MET A 47 -19.89 -1.34 -40.62
CA MET A 47 -19.67 -1.06 -42.05
C MET A 47 -20.20 -2.19 -42.97
N SER A 48 -20.25 -3.43 -42.51
CA SER A 48 -20.73 -4.59 -43.29
C SER A 48 -22.24 -4.84 -43.17
N ALA A 49 -22.91 -4.27 -42.16
CA ALA A 49 -24.38 -4.29 -42.03
C ALA A 49 -25.12 -3.52 -43.15
N GLY A 50 -24.40 -2.86 -44.07
CA GLY A 50 -24.96 -2.06 -45.16
C GLY A 50 -25.15 -2.77 -46.51
N LYS A 51 -24.81 -4.05 -46.70
CA LYS A 51 -25.00 -4.74 -47.99
C LYS A 51 -25.39 -6.23 -47.87
N ASN A 52 -26.70 -6.46 -47.78
CA ASN A 52 -27.50 -7.39 -48.60
C ASN A 52 -27.17 -8.92 -48.61
N PRO A 53 -28.05 -9.77 -49.17
CA PRO A 53 -28.73 -10.83 -48.45
C PRO A 53 -28.22 -12.24 -48.87
N ASP A 54 -28.87 -13.27 -48.32
CA ASP A 54 -28.86 -14.66 -48.79
C ASP A 54 -27.73 -15.58 -48.28
N GLY A 55 -28.13 -16.36 -47.27
CA GLY A 55 -27.71 -17.72 -46.91
C GLY A 55 -26.34 -18.26 -47.32
N ALA A 56 -25.44 -18.43 -46.34
CA ALA A 56 -24.56 -19.61 -46.25
C ALA A 56 -23.93 -19.76 -44.85
N ILE A 57 -24.18 -20.91 -44.24
CA ILE A 57 -23.38 -21.67 -43.26
C ILE A 57 -22.71 -20.84 -42.15
N GLY A 58 -23.41 -20.76 -41.02
CA GLY A 58 -22.90 -20.23 -39.76
C GLY A 58 -21.67 -20.98 -39.26
N ARG A 59 -20.49 -20.45 -39.58
CA ARG A 59 -19.27 -20.74 -38.84
C ARG A 59 -19.49 -20.17 -37.44
N ALA A 60 -19.45 -21.01 -36.41
CA ALA A 60 -19.66 -20.58 -35.03
C ALA A 60 -18.71 -19.42 -34.70
N VAL A 61 -19.24 -18.21 -34.75
CA VAL A 61 -18.54 -17.00 -34.34
C VAL A 61 -18.44 -17.10 -32.83
N PHE A 62 -17.23 -17.25 -32.33
CA PHE A 62 -16.94 -17.25 -30.90
C PHE A 62 -17.21 -15.82 -30.39
N THR A 63 -18.43 -15.57 -29.92
CA THR A 63 -18.75 -14.33 -29.21
C THR A 63 -18.15 -14.43 -27.81
N PRO A 64 -17.23 -13.53 -27.40
CA PRO A 64 -16.79 -13.47 -26.01
C PRO A 64 -18.02 -13.31 -25.10
N GLU A 65 -18.12 -14.13 -24.06
CA GLU A 65 -19.15 -13.94 -23.03
C GLU A 65 -18.95 -12.54 -22.42
N LYS A 66 -19.94 -11.67 -22.59
CA LYS A 66 -19.93 -10.29 -22.07
C LYS A 66 -19.42 -10.28 -20.62
N GLY A 67 -18.26 -9.68 -20.39
CA GLY A 67 -17.68 -9.48 -19.06
C GLY A 67 -16.55 -10.43 -18.66
N THR A 68 -16.07 -11.31 -19.55
CA THR A 68 -14.85 -12.12 -19.31
C THR A 68 -13.75 -11.85 -20.33
N MET A 69 -12.49 -12.04 -19.95
CA MET A 69 -11.33 -11.94 -20.83
C MET A 69 -10.36 -13.10 -20.59
N ASP A 70 -9.64 -13.49 -21.64
CA ASP A 70 -8.61 -14.52 -21.57
C ASP A 70 -7.27 -13.93 -21.14
N MET A 71 -6.70 -14.48 -20.07
CA MET A 71 -5.39 -14.07 -19.54
C MET A 71 -4.48 -15.28 -19.36
N SER A 72 -3.18 -15.08 -19.61
CA SER A 72 -2.14 -16.06 -19.32
C SER A 72 -1.90 -16.12 -17.82
N LEU A 73 -2.31 -17.21 -17.19
CA LEU A 73 -2.14 -17.44 -15.76
C LEU A 73 -0.76 -18.04 -15.48
N TYR A 74 -0.04 -17.40 -14.59
CA TYR A 74 1.20 -17.87 -13.97
C TYR A 74 0.92 -18.33 -12.55
N HIS A 75 1.48 -19.48 -12.16
CA HIS A 75 1.44 -20.00 -10.79
C HIS A 75 2.86 -20.18 -10.24
N CYS A 76 3.18 -19.51 -9.14
CA CYS A 76 4.45 -19.64 -8.45
C CYS A 76 4.48 -20.90 -7.56
N SER A 77 5.42 -21.82 -7.78
CA SER A 77 5.59 -23.03 -6.95
C SER A 77 6.01 -22.75 -5.50
N SER A 78 6.72 -21.65 -5.25
CA SER A 78 7.24 -21.33 -3.91
C SER A 78 6.23 -20.66 -2.97
N CYS A 79 5.43 -19.71 -3.48
CA CYS A 79 4.46 -18.97 -2.66
C CYS A 79 2.99 -19.25 -3.01
N SER A 80 2.73 -20.15 -3.98
CA SER A 80 1.39 -20.41 -4.53
C SER A 80 0.71 -19.15 -5.09
N GLY A 81 1.51 -18.12 -5.40
CA GLY A 81 1.01 -16.87 -5.94
C GLY A 81 0.61 -17.04 -7.40
N GLU A 82 -0.65 -16.75 -7.70
CA GLU A 82 -1.17 -16.66 -9.06
C GLU A 82 -1.08 -15.23 -9.60
N LEU A 83 -0.68 -15.04 -10.85
CA LEU A 83 -0.63 -13.73 -11.50
C LEU A 83 -1.02 -13.88 -12.96
N TYR A 84 -1.67 -12.87 -13.50
CA TYR A 84 -1.80 -12.73 -14.93
C TYR A 84 -0.56 -12.07 -15.51
N LEU A 85 0.01 -12.73 -16.51
CA LEU A 85 1.05 -12.19 -17.36
C LEU A 85 0.40 -11.62 -18.62
N ASN A 86 0.84 -10.44 -19.03
CA ASN A 86 0.72 -10.11 -20.44
C ASN A 86 1.90 -10.76 -21.17
N GLN A 87 1.66 -11.35 -22.34
CA GLN A 87 2.63 -12.19 -23.05
C GLN A 87 3.90 -11.41 -23.53
N THR A 88 3.95 -10.10 -23.30
CA THR A 88 5.16 -9.26 -23.46
C THR A 88 6.15 -9.39 -22.30
N GLU A 89 5.70 -9.84 -21.13
CA GLU A 89 6.55 -10.00 -19.95
C GLU A 89 6.92 -11.46 -19.71
N VAL A 90 8.22 -11.74 -19.70
CA VAL A 90 8.76 -13.03 -19.26
C VAL A 90 9.28 -12.87 -17.84
N ALA A 91 8.65 -13.58 -16.90
CA ALA A 91 9.06 -13.55 -15.50
C ALA A 91 10.19 -14.56 -15.24
N SER A 92 11.44 -14.09 -15.13
CA SER A 92 12.54 -14.94 -14.60
C SER A 92 12.42 -15.17 -13.09
N TYR A 93 11.68 -14.31 -12.37
CA TYR A 93 11.47 -14.33 -10.93
C TYR A 93 10.00 -14.00 -10.58
N CYS A 94 9.49 -14.60 -9.50
CA CYS A 94 8.18 -14.28 -8.95
C CYS A 94 8.16 -12.88 -8.32
N PRO A 95 7.22 -11.98 -8.66
CA PRO A 95 7.21 -10.62 -8.14
C PRO A 95 6.69 -10.52 -6.69
N TYR A 96 6.09 -11.59 -6.14
CA TYR A 96 5.65 -11.63 -4.74
C TYR A 96 6.73 -12.12 -3.76
N CYS A 97 7.50 -13.15 -4.13
CA CYS A 97 8.48 -13.76 -3.23
C CYS A 97 9.94 -13.68 -3.70
N GLY A 98 10.19 -13.22 -4.93
CA GLY A 98 11.54 -13.07 -5.49
C GLY A 98 12.25 -14.38 -5.87
N GLN A 99 11.57 -15.53 -5.78
CA GLN A 99 12.16 -16.81 -6.17
C GLN A 99 12.23 -16.95 -7.70
N PRO A 100 13.31 -17.53 -8.25
CA PRO A 100 13.38 -17.84 -9.67
C PRO A 100 12.28 -18.85 -10.02
N THR A 101 11.63 -18.68 -11.17
CA THR A 101 10.60 -19.62 -11.62
C THR A 101 10.63 -19.74 -13.14
N ILE A 102 10.38 -20.96 -13.62
CA ILE A 102 10.16 -21.27 -15.04
C ILE A 102 8.66 -21.20 -15.29
N VAL A 103 8.23 -20.46 -16.32
CA VAL A 103 6.82 -20.14 -16.59
C VAL A 103 6.09 -21.35 -17.17
N PHE A 104 4.95 -21.72 -16.57
CA PHE A 104 3.95 -22.62 -17.16
C PHE A 104 2.73 -21.78 -17.54
N GLU A 105 2.38 -21.74 -18.81
CA GLU A 105 1.31 -20.88 -19.32
C GLU A 105 0.01 -21.68 -19.48
N ARG A 106 -1.04 -21.28 -18.75
CA ARG A 106 -2.42 -21.77 -18.96
C ARG A 106 -3.30 -20.56 -19.24
N ILE A 107 -4.12 -20.63 -20.28
CA ILE A 107 -5.12 -19.60 -20.54
C ILE A 107 -6.28 -19.81 -19.57
N ALA A 108 -6.62 -18.76 -18.81
CA ALA A 108 -7.76 -18.74 -17.90
C ALA A 108 -8.72 -17.61 -18.30
N LYS A 109 -10.02 -17.93 -18.32
CA LYS A 109 -11.07 -16.92 -18.40
C LYS A 109 -11.20 -16.23 -17.05
N THR A 110 -11.14 -14.90 -17.05
CA THR A 110 -11.29 -14.08 -15.85
C THR A 110 -12.32 -12.98 -16.06
N ARG A 111 -12.86 -12.45 -14.96
CA ARG A 111 -13.76 -11.29 -15.03
C ARG A 111 -12.98 -10.08 -15.57
N LYS A 112 -13.51 -9.44 -16.60
CA LYS A 112 -12.98 -8.17 -17.12
C LYS A 112 -13.17 -7.08 -16.04
N PRO A 113 -12.13 -6.34 -15.65
CA PRO A 113 -12.28 -5.17 -14.79
C PRO A 113 -13.21 -4.14 -15.41
N ASP A 114 -13.93 -3.40 -14.58
CA ASP A 114 -14.75 -2.28 -15.04
C ASP A 114 -13.84 -1.07 -15.33
N TYR A 115 -12.86 -0.84 -14.45
CA TYR A 115 -11.98 0.33 -14.52
C TYR A 115 -10.50 0.00 -14.27
N ILE A 116 -9.64 0.96 -14.60
CA ILE A 116 -8.21 0.93 -14.30
C ILE A 116 -7.71 2.34 -13.97
N ILE A 117 -6.73 2.44 -13.07
CA ILE A 117 -5.91 3.65 -12.96
C ILE A 117 -4.58 3.35 -13.67
N PRO A 118 -4.25 4.02 -14.78
CA PRO A 118 -2.98 3.77 -15.47
C PRO A 118 -1.78 4.11 -14.58
N PHE A 119 -0.69 3.37 -14.73
CA PHE A 119 0.59 3.78 -14.15
C PHE A 119 0.95 5.20 -14.61
N LYS A 120 1.27 6.06 -13.63
CA LYS A 120 1.78 7.43 -13.84
C LYS A 120 3.22 7.57 -13.36
N ILE A 121 3.56 6.85 -12.30
CA ILE A 121 4.91 6.83 -11.75
C ILE A 121 5.72 5.79 -12.51
N THR A 122 6.76 6.24 -13.20
CA THR A 122 7.69 5.33 -13.89
C THR A 122 8.50 4.50 -12.88
N LYS A 123 9.14 3.45 -13.39
CA LYS A 123 10.01 2.58 -12.59
C LYS A 123 11.16 3.35 -11.95
N GLU A 124 11.73 4.30 -12.67
CA GLU A 124 12.86 5.14 -12.26
C GLU A 124 12.46 6.07 -11.11
N TYR A 125 11.30 6.72 -11.23
CA TYR A 125 10.74 7.56 -10.16
C TYR A 125 10.41 6.74 -8.91
N ALA A 126 9.84 5.54 -9.07
CA ALA A 126 9.57 4.66 -7.94
C ALA A 126 10.86 4.23 -7.21
N VAL A 127 11.92 3.89 -7.95
CA VAL A 127 13.25 3.60 -7.37
C VAL A 127 13.80 4.82 -6.63
N ALA A 128 13.69 6.02 -7.19
CA ALA A 128 14.13 7.26 -6.55
C ALA A 128 13.37 7.50 -5.23
N ASN A 129 12.04 7.35 -5.22
CA ASN A 129 11.22 7.53 -4.03
C ASN A 129 11.57 6.53 -2.91
N ILE A 130 11.87 5.27 -3.27
CA ILE A 130 12.33 4.25 -2.30
C ILE A 130 13.67 4.67 -1.70
N ARG A 131 14.63 5.12 -2.54
CA ARG A 131 15.95 5.59 -2.10
C ARG A 131 15.85 6.77 -1.17
N GLU A 132 14.98 7.73 -1.50
CA GLU A 132 14.74 8.88 -0.66
C GLU A 132 14.14 8.50 0.70
N LYS A 133 13.10 7.65 0.70
CA LYS A 133 12.38 7.33 1.93
C LYS A 133 13.19 6.48 2.90
N PHE A 134 13.87 5.45 2.40
CA PHE A 134 14.56 4.50 3.26
C PHE A 134 16.06 4.75 3.23
N PHE A 135 16.70 4.76 2.07
CA PHE A 135 18.16 4.58 1.98
C PHE A 135 19.02 5.82 2.32
N LYS A 136 18.40 6.96 2.67
CA LYS A 136 19.08 8.11 3.31
C LYS A 136 19.52 7.84 4.76
N GLY A 137 18.92 6.85 5.44
CA GLY A 137 19.22 6.54 6.85
C GLY A 137 20.66 6.05 7.12
N HIS A 138 21.21 6.42 8.29
CA HIS A 138 22.56 6.00 8.70
C HIS A 138 22.61 4.50 9.09
N PHE A 139 21.54 4.01 9.71
CA PHE A 139 21.42 2.66 10.27
C PHE A 139 20.98 1.59 9.28
N ILE A 140 21.14 1.82 7.98
CA ILE A 140 20.75 0.84 6.95
C ILE A 140 22.00 0.15 6.42
N PRO A 141 21.97 -1.18 6.20
CA PRO A 141 23.06 -1.92 5.57
C PRO A 141 23.48 -1.27 4.25
N LYS A 142 24.80 -1.17 4.01
CA LYS A 142 25.33 -0.48 2.82
C LYS A 142 24.87 -1.15 1.51
N GLU A 143 24.77 -2.48 1.51
CA GLU A 143 24.36 -3.29 0.36
C GLU A 143 22.95 -2.94 -0.13
N LEU A 144 22.04 -2.61 0.79
CA LEU A 144 20.67 -2.25 0.44
C LEU A 144 20.56 -0.83 -0.13
N LYS A 145 21.53 0.04 0.11
CA LYS A 145 21.52 1.42 -0.44
C LYS A 145 21.66 1.43 -1.97
N TYR A 146 22.28 0.40 -2.54
CA TYR A 146 22.58 0.30 -3.97
C TYR A 146 21.84 -0.87 -4.63
N PHE A 147 20.57 -1.05 -4.27
CA PHE A 147 19.74 -2.07 -4.91
C PHE A 147 19.53 -1.78 -6.41
N LYS A 148 19.41 -2.86 -7.19
CA LYS A 148 19.15 -2.80 -8.64
C LYS A 148 17.68 -2.51 -8.90
N ALA A 149 17.41 -1.65 -9.88
CA ALA A 149 16.05 -1.31 -10.31
C ALA A 149 15.25 -2.53 -10.82
N GLU A 150 15.94 -3.57 -11.31
CA GLU A 150 15.36 -4.84 -11.77
C GLU A 150 14.51 -5.58 -10.73
N LEU A 151 14.76 -5.31 -9.44
CA LEU A 151 14.00 -5.85 -8.32
C LEU A 151 12.59 -5.23 -8.20
N LEU A 152 12.34 -4.11 -8.88
CA LEU A 152 11.06 -3.43 -8.89
C LEU A 152 10.19 -3.96 -10.05
N ARG A 153 8.98 -4.39 -9.72
CA ARG A 153 7.99 -4.93 -10.66
C ARG A 153 6.67 -4.19 -10.50
N GLY A 154 6.06 -3.80 -11.62
CA GLY A 154 4.77 -3.13 -11.60
C GLY A 154 3.66 -4.17 -11.67
N ILE A 155 2.75 -4.13 -10.71
CA ILE A 155 1.61 -5.04 -10.61
C ILE A 155 0.34 -4.18 -10.50
N TYR A 156 -0.64 -4.50 -11.32
CA TYR A 156 -2.01 -4.06 -11.14
C TYR A 156 -2.68 -4.91 -10.07
N VAL A 157 -3.02 -4.29 -8.94
CA VAL A 157 -3.67 -4.96 -7.81
C VAL A 157 -5.20 -4.83 -7.96
N PRO A 158 -5.96 -5.91 -7.75
CA PRO A 158 -7.42 -5.90 -7.82
C PRO A 158 -8.03 -5.16 -6.63
N TYR A 159 -8.92 -4.22 -6.90
CA TYR A 159 -9.68 -3.49 -5.90
C TYR A 159 -11.17 -3.48 -6.24
N TYR A 160 -12.01 -3.51 -5.22
CA TYR A 160 -13.41 -3.11 -5.32
C TYR A 160 -13.59 -1.70 -4.80
N LEU A 161 -14.32 -0.89 -5.55
CA LEU A 161 -14.74 0.44 -5.17
C LEU A 161 -16.22 0.38 -4.82
N TYR A 162 -16.55 0.72 -3.57
CA TYR A 162 -17.92 0.69 -3.07
C TYR A 162 -18.45 2.10 -2.80
N ASP A 163 -19.61 2.39 -3.38
CA ASP A 163 -20.44 3.52 -2.95
C ASP A 163 -21.38 3.01 -1.87
N MET A 164 -21.41 3.69 -0.73
CA MET A 164 -22.11 3.24 0.46
C MET A 164 -22.80 4.39 1.17
N LEU A 165 -24.05 4.16 1.57
CA LEU A 165 -24.73 4.99 2.56
C LEU A 165 -24.53 4.36 3.95
N TYR A 166 -24.02 5.16 4.88
CA TYR A 166 -23.77 4.75 6.26
C TYR A 166 -24.53 5.67 7.22
N LYS A 167 -25.43 5.08 8.00
CA LYS A 167 -26.22 5.75 9.03
C LYS A 167 -25.87 5.17 10.39
N ASP A 168 -25.63 6.00 11.38
CA ASP A 168 -25.38 5.53 12.75
C ASP A 168 -25.93 6.51 13.79
N ARG A 169 -26.31 5.93 14.93
CA ARG A 169 -26.76 6.62 16.14
C ARG A 169 -25.79 6.27 17.25
N GLN A 170 -25.03 7.26 17.70
CA GLN A 170 -23.92 7.06 18.61
C GLN A 170 -24.07 7.86 19.91
N ILE A 171 -23.63 7.25 20.99
CA ILE A 171 -23.31 7.97 22.23
C ILE A 171 -21.79 8.10 22.27
N ILE A 172 -21.30 9.33 22.23
CA ILE A 172 -19.88 9.65 22.18
C ILE A 172 -19.49 10.39 23.45
N ARG A 173 -18.51 9.83 24.18
CA ARG A 173 -17.86 10.53 25.28
C ARG A 173 -16.72 11.37 24.74
N ALA A 174 -16.74 12.66 25.02
CA ALA A 174 -15.73 13.60 24.56
C ALA A 174 -15.15 14.42 25.72
N LYS A 175 -13.82 14.58 25.72
CA LYS A 175 -13.09 15.37 26.72
C LYS A 175 -12.59 16.68 26.12
N PHE A 176 -12.87 17.78 26.80
CA PHE A 176 -12.48 19.13 26.43
C PHE A 176 -11.50 19.71 27.45
N GLU A 177 -10.58 20.54 26.97
CA GLU A 177 -9.81 21.44 27.84
C GLU A 177 -10.54 22.77 27.92
N GLU A 178 -11.02 23.10 29.11
CA GLU A 178 -11.60 24.40 29.41
C GLU A 178 -10.60 25.22 30.25
N LYS A 179 -10.58 26.53 30.06
CA LYS A 179 -9.84 27.45 30.94
C LYS A 179 -10.84 28.12 31.86
N ASN A 180 -10.60 28.03 33.17
CA ASN A 180 -11.41 28.79 34.12
C ASN A 180 -11.08 30.30 34.03
N SER A 181 -11.85 31.13 34.74
CA SER A 181 -11.65 32.60 34.75
C SER A 181 -10.26 33.04 35.25
N LYS A 182 -9.49 32.14 35.87
CA LYS A 182 -8.10 32.36 36.34
C LYS A 182 -7.04 31.87 35.35
N GLY A 183 -7.45 31.31 34.20
CA GLY A 183 -6.55 30.79 33.17
C GLY A 183 -6.01 29.38 33.43
N GLU A 184 -6.44 28.71 34.51
CA GLU A 184 -6.07 27.34 34.82
C GLU A 184 -6.83 26.37 33.91
N LYS A 185 -6.14 25.34 33.41
CA LYS A 185 -6.74 24.32 32.54
C LYS A 185 -7.45 23.26 33.39
N SER A 186 -8.73 23.04 33.11
CA SER A 186 -9.50 21.91 33.64
C SER A 186 -9.99 21.02 32.50
N SER A 187 -10.03 19.71 32.74
CA SER A 187 -10.59 18.74 31.79
C SER A 187 -12.04 18.47 32.15
N VAL A 188 -12.94 18.69 31.19
CA VAL A 188 -14.38 18.43 31.36
C VAL A 188 -14.79 17.36 30.35
N THR A 189 -15.65 16.43 30.79
CA THR A 189 -16.12 15.32 29.97
C THR A 189 -17.62 15.43 29.77
N TYR A 190 -18.08 15.34 28.52
CA TYR A 190 -19.49 15.33 28.15
C TYR A 190 -19.81 14.07 27.33
N ASP A 191 -21.01 13.54 27.51
CA ASP A 191 -21.56 12.46 26.68
C ASP A 191 -22.54 13.08 25.68
N PHE A 192 -22.24 12.96 24.38
CA PHE A 192 -23.05 13.47 23.28
C PHE A 192 -23.87 12.34 22.67
N TYR A 193 -25.13 12.64 22.37
CA TYR A 193 -25.92 11.85 21.44
C TYR A 193 -25.81 12.47 20.03
N ARG A 194 -25.42 11.66 19.05
CA ARG A 194 -25.30 12.06 17.64
C ARG A 194 -25.97 11.04 16.75
N GLU A 195 -26.80 11.52 15.83
CA GLU A 195 -27.34 10.73 14.71
C GLU A 195 -26.89 11.42 13.43
N ALA A 196 -26.27 10.67 12.53
CA ALA A 196 -25.83 11.19 11.25
C ALA A 196 -25.93 10.14 10.16
N VAL A 197 -26.00 10.64 8.93
CA VAL A 197 -25.96 9.85 7.70
C VAL A 197 -24.84 10.42 6.85
N ALA A 198 -23.98 9.54 6.35
CA ALA A 198 -22.92 9.88 5.41
C ALA A 198 -23.02 9.00 4.18
N SER A 199 -22.90 9.60 2.99
CA SER A 199 -22.63 8.86 1.77
C SER A 199 -21.12 8.87 1.53
N PHE A 200 -20.56 7.70 1.27
CA PHE A 200 -19.16 7.51 0.93
C PHE A 200 -19.08 6.97 -0.48
N GLN A 201 -18.33 7.65 -1.32
CA GLN A 201 -18.07 7.21 -2.69
C GLN A 201 -16.72 6.49 -2.77
N GLU A 202 -16.71 5.47 -3.63
CA GLU A 202 -15.52 4.77 -4.11
C GLU A 202 -14.58 4.32 -2.99
N ILE A 203 -15.12 3.77 -1.90
CA ILE A 203 -14.29 3.19 -0.83
C ILE A 203 -13.46 2.05 -1.43
N PRO A 204 -12.13 2.18 -1.51
CA PRO A 204 -11.31 1.16 -2.12
C PRO A 204 -11.11 0.01 -1.13
N VAL A 205 -11.27 -1.23 -1.60
CA VAL A 205 -11.00 -2.45 -0.84
C VAL A 205 -10.14 -3.36 -1.71
N ASP A 206 -8.92 -3.61 -1.25
CA ASP A 206 -8.02 -4.57 -1.88
C ASP A 206 -8.65 -5.96 -1.89
N ALA A 207 -8.63 -6.60 -3.05
CA ALA A 207 -9.22 -7.90 -3.29
C ALA A 207 -8.20 -9.01 -3.49
N SER A 208 -6.93 -8.76 -3.12
CA SER A 208 -5.85 -9.75 -3.05
C SER A 208 -5.59 -10.19 -1.60
N LYS A 209 -5.75 -11.47 -1.31
CA LYS A 209 -5.39 -12.06 -0.02
C LYS A 209 -3.89 -12.05 0.22
N LYS A 210 -3.06 -11.97 -0.83
CA LYS A 210 -1.60 -12.01 -0.72
C LYS A 210 -1.03 -10.79 -0.05
N ILE A 211 -1.77 -9.69 -0.03
CA ILE A 211 -1.35 -8.42 0.55
C ILE A 211 -2.16 -8.15 1.81
N PRO A 212 -1.52 -7.87 2.96
CA PRO A 212 -2.24 -7.47 4.16
C PRO A 212 -2.92 -6.12 3.97
N ASN A 213 -4.17 -6.03 4.42
CA ASN A 213 -4.97 -4.80 4.40
C ASN A 213 -4.25 -3.61 5.07
N GLU A 214 -3.49 -3.86 6.12
CA GLU A 214 -2.74 -2.81 6.83
C GLU A 214 -1.66 -2.15 5.97
N ILE A 215 -1.17 -2.83 4.93
CA ILE A 215 -0.18 -2.29 4.00
C ILE A 215 -0.89 -1.57 2.86
N THR A 216 -1.92 -2.17 2.27
CA THR A 216 -2.69 -1.56 1.16
C THR A 216 -3.39 -0.28 1.60
N GLU A 217 -3.98 -0.25 2.79
CA GLU A 217 -4.60 0.94 3.37
C GLU A 217 -3.59 2.07 3.63
N LYS A 218 -2.33 1.73 3.92
CA LYS A 218 -1.26 2.73 4.05
C LYS A 218 -0.79 3.26 2.70
N LEU A 219 -0.98 2.49 1.63
CA LEU A 219 -0.55 2.85 0.28
C LEU A 219 -1.46 3.91 -0.35
N GLU A 220 -2.69 4.00 0.13
CA GLU A 220 -3.67 5.05 -0.20
C GLU A 220 -3.18 6.46 0.18
N PRO A 221 -3.65 7.52 -0.49
CA PRO A 221 -4.80 7.55 -1.40
C PRO A 221 -4.50 7.06 -2.82
N PHE A 222 -5.49 6.42 -3.43
CA PHE A 222 -5.63 6.36 -4.89
C PHE A 222 -6.70 7.38 -5.27
N TYR A 223 -6.39 8.27 -6.21
CA TYR A 223 -7.33 9.30 -6.65
C TYR A 223 -8.20 8.75 -7.77
N THR A 224 -9.48 8.63 -7.49
CA THR A 224 -10.47 8.06 -8.40
C THR A 224 -10.80 8.97 -9.58
N ALA A 225 -10.41 10.24 -9.53
CA ALA A 225 -10.46 11.15 -10.68
C ALA A 225 -9.64 10.66 -11.90
N ASP A 226 -8.71 9.72 -11.68
CA ASP A 226 -7.92 9.09 -12.74
C ASP A 226 -8.43 7.69 -13.13
N LEU A 227 -9.58 7.26 -12.61
CA LEU A 227 -10.23 6.04 -13.10
C LEU A 227 -10.67 6.26 -14.55
N ILE A 228 -10.33 5.30 -15.39
CA ILE A 228 -10.83 5.21 -16.77
C ILE A 228 -11.37 3.81 -17.03
N ASP A 229 -12.18 3.67 -18.06
CA ASP A 229 -12.68 2.37 -18.49
C ASP A 229 -11.53 1.41 -18.78
N PHE A 230 -11.66 0.17 -18.34
CA PHE A 230 -10.61 -0.81 -18.51
C PHE A 230 -10.40 -1.15 -20.00
N GLN A 231 -9.14 -1.02 -20.43
CA GLN A 231 -8.64 -1.48 -21.73
C GLN A 231 -7.43 -2.38 -21.53
N ALA A 232 -7.36 -3.48 -22.28
CA ALA A 232 -6.33 -4.50 -22.07
C ALA A 232 -4.90 -3.98 -22.35
N GLY A 233 -4.77 -2.95 -23.19
CA GLY A 233 -3.48 -2.33 -23.54
C GLY A 233 -2.72 -1.79 -22.33
N TYR A 234 -3.41 -1.31 -21.29
CA TYR A 234 -2.78 -0.82 -20.05
C TYR A 234 -2.04 -1.90 -19.26
N LEU A 235 -2.37 -3.18 -19.48
CA LEU A 235 -1.67 -4.30 -18.86
C LEU A 235 -0.35 -4.63 -19.58
N SER A 236 -0.06 -4.02 -20.73
CA SER A 236 1.16 -4.30 -21.47
C SER A 236 2.40 -3.75 -20.77
N GLY A 237 3.31 -4.66 -20.40
CA GLY A 237 4.50 -4.34 -19.61
C GLY A 237 4.27 -4.31 -18.10
N PHE A 238 3.16 -4.89 -17.62
CA PHE A 238 2.86 -5.02 -16.20
C PHE A 238 2.21 -6.37 -15.88
N TYR A 239 2.41 -6.83 -14.64
CA TYR A 239 1.68 -7.96 -14.08
C TYR A 239 0.28 -7.50 -13.65
N ALA A 240 -0.69 -8.42 -13.58
CA ALA A 240 -1.96 -8.17 -12.90
C ALA A 240 -2.24 -9.30 -11.90
N ASP A 241 -2.69 -8.95 -10.70
CA ASP A 241 -3.08 -9.94 -9.70
C ASP A 241 -4.57 -10.30 -9.81
N LEU A 242 -4.89 -11.46 -9.27
CA LEU A 242 -6.23 -12.03 -9.28
C LEU A 242 -7.00 -11.59 -8.04
N GLN A 243 -8.28 -11.30 -8.21
CA GLN A 243 -9.19 -11.31 -7.08
C GLN A 243 -9.30 -12.75 -6.55
N ASP A 244 -8.98 -12.94 -5.28
CA ASP A 244 -9.08 -14.23 -4.59
C ASP A 244 -9.91 -14.13 -3.29
N ASP A 245 -10.43 -12.95 -2.96
CA ASP A 245 -11.28 -12.71 -1.80
C ASP A 245 -12.78 -12.86 -2.09
N SER A 246 -13.51 -13.32 -1.07
CA SER A 246 -14.97 -13.48 -1.15
C SER A 246 -15.68 -12.13 -1.03
N ASP A 247 -16.79 -11.96 -1.74
CA ASP A 247 -17.64 -10.76 -1.66
C ASP A 247 -18.02 -10.41 -0.20
N TYR A 248 -18.37 -11.42 0.59
CA TYR A 248 -18.66 -11.25 2.02
C TYR A 248 -17.50 -10.62 2.80
N THR A 249 -16.26 -11.07 2.55
CA THR A 249 -15.04 -10.51 3.18
C THR A 249 -14.86 -9.05 2.76
N LEU A 250 -14.94 -8.77 1.46
CA LEU A 250 -14.72 -7.44 0.90
C LEU A 250 -15.75 -6.43 1.43
N ARG A 251 -17.03 -6.80 1.45
CA ARG A 251 -18.10 -5.96 2.01
C ARG A 251 -17.93 -5.71 3.50
N ASN A 252 -17.46 -6.69 4.28
CA ASN A 252 -17.17 -6.47 5.69
C ASN A 252 -16.00 -5.50 5.92
N ILE A 253 -14.97 -5.56 5.08
CA ILE A 253 -13.88 -4.58 5.09
C ILE A 253 -14.44 -3.20 4.73
N ALA A 254 -15.25 -3.09 3.67
CA ALA A 254 -15.89 -1.84 3.27
C ALA A 254 -16.73 -1.21 4.40
N ARG A 255 -17.57 -2.01 5.08
CA ARG A 255 -18.35 -1.57 6.25
C ARG A 255 -17.47 -1.04 7.38
N ARG A 256 -16.39 -1.76 7.70
CA ARG A 256 -15.41 -1.34 8.71
C ARG A 256 -14.79 0.01 8.32
N ARG A 257 -14.35 0.16 7.07
CA ARG A 257 -13.77 1.41 6.56
C ARG A 257 -14.76 2.57 6.57
N ALA A 258 -16.01 2.34 6.17
CA ALA A 258 -17.08 3.34 6.22
C ALA A 258 -17.32 3.80 7.66
N ARG A 259 -17.42 2.87 8.62
CA ARG A 259 -17.52 3.19 10.05
C ARG A 259 -16.34 4.01 10.55
N ASP A 260 -15.11 3.63 10.21
CA ASP A 260 -13.91 4.33 10.68
C ASP A 260 -13.85 5.77 10.13
N ARG A 261 -14.24 5.97 8.85
CA ARG A 261 -14.39 7.31 8.24
C ARG A 261 -15.52 8.11 8.90
N PHE A 262 -16.67 7.50 9.13
CA PHE A 262 -17.82 8.12 9.78
C PHE A 262 -17.49 8.59 11.20
N ASN A 263 -16.87 7.73 11.99
CA ASN A 263 -16.44 8.06 13.35
C ASN A 263 -15.43 9.21 13.34
N LYS A 264 -14.48 9.19 12.40
CA LYS A 264 -13.53 10.29 12.25
C LYS A 264 -14.24 11.62 11.99
N LEU A 265 -15.19 11.66 11.05
CA LEU A 265 -15.96 12.88 10.76
C LEU A 265 -16.72 13.39 12.00
N LEU A 266 -17.37 12.49 12.76
CA LEU A 266 -18.06 12.89 13.99
C LEU A 266 -17.10 13.37 15.09
N TYR A 267 -15.94 12.73 15.24
CA TYR A 267 -14.95 13.15 16.23
C TYR A 267 -14.31 14.50 15.86
N ASP A 268 -14.04 14.71 14.57
CA ASP A 268 -13.48 15.97 14.05
C ASP A 268 -14.50 17.13 14.25
N ASP A 269 -15.81 16.88 14.07
CA ASP A 269 -16.90 17.83 14.35
C ASP A 269 -16.96 18.27 15.83
N LEU A 270 -16.72 17.33 16.77
CA LEU A 270 -16.73 17.65 18.19
C LEU A 270 -15.53 18.49 18.64
N MET A 271 -14.44 18.54 17.87
CA MET A 271 -13.20 19.26 18.20
C MET A 271 -12.63 18.94 19.60
N ALA A 272 -12.95 17.76 20.13
CA ALA A 272 -12.54 17.35 21.47
C ALA A 272 -11.13 16.75 21.46
N LYS A 273 -10.43 16.82 22.59
CA LYS A 273 -9.07 16.28 22.74
C LYS A 273 -9.05 14.76 22.68
N GLU A 274 -10.06 14.13 23.26
CA GLU A 274 -10.26 12.69 23.25
C GLU A 274 -11.73 12.41 22.99
N CYS A 275 -12.02 11.49 22.06
CA CYS A 275 -13.36 11.00 21.78
C CYS A 275 -13.39 9.46 21.91
N GLN A 276 -14.47 8.94 22.47
CA GLN A 276 -14.74 7.51 22.52
C GLN A 276 -16.22 7.23 22.28
N THR A 277 -16.52 6.44 21.26
CA THR A 277 -17.87 5.89 21.05
C THR A 277 -18.18 4.86 22.13
N LEU A 278 -19.23 5.10 22.92
CA LEU A 278 -19.71 4.21 23.98
C LEU A 278 -20.77 3.22 23.47
N LYS A 279 -21.68 3.71 22.62
CA LYS A 279 -22.73 2.90 21.97
C LYS A 279 -22.84 3.33 20.52
N SER A 280 -23.13 2.37 19.65
CA SER A 280 -23.41 2.58 18.22
C SER A 280 -24.55 1.66 17.78
N ASN A 281 -25.32 2.08 16.79
CA ASN A 281 -26.36 1.27 16.16
C ASN A 281 -26.37 1.54 14.65
N PRO A 282 -25.37 1.02 13.92
CA PRO A 282 -25.17 1.36 12.52
C PRO A 282 -26.11 0.60 11.59
N THR A 283 -26.48 1.25 10.50
CA THR A 283 -27.14 0.69 9.32
C THR A 283 -26.34 1.11 8.10
N CYS A 284 -26.09 0.18 7.18
CA CYS A 284 -25.34 0.47 5.96
C CYS A 284 -26.00 -0.20 4.75
N SER A 285 -25.96 0.50 3.61
CA SER A 285 -26.37 -0.01 2.31
C SER A 285 -25.28 0.22 1.29
N PHE A 286 -25.10 -0.74 0.39
CA PHE A 286 -24.20 -0.63 -0.76
C PHE A 286 -25.02 -0.15 -1.95
N GLU A 287 -24.62 0.96 -2.56
CA GLU A 287 -25.33 1.59 -3.68
C GLU A 287 -24.72 1.20 -5.02
N LYS A 288 -23.39 1.17 -5.10
CA LYS A 288 -22.63 0.79 -6.29
C LYS A 288 -21.42 -0.05 -5.90
N GLU A 289 -21.03 -0.92 -6.80
CA GLU A 289 -19.83 -1.74 -6.74
C GLU A 289 -19.14 -1.72 -8.10
N ALA A 290 -17.84 -1.47 -8.11
CA ALA A 290 -17.03 -1.50 -9.32
C ALA A 290 -15.71 -2.23 -9.06
N TYR A 291 -15.29 -3.07 -10.00
CA TYR A 291 -14.03 -3.77 -9.97
C TYR A 291 -12.98 -3.00 -10.77
N ALA A 292 -11.89 -2.63 -10.10
CA ALA A 292 -10.84 -1.82 -10.68
C ALA A 292 -9.45 -2.44 -10.47
N LEU A 293 -8.55 -2.16 -11.41
CA LEU A 293 -7.13 -2.49 -11.29
C LEU A 293 -6.33 -1.23 -10.93
N LEU A 294 -5.62 -1.27 -9.80
CA LEU A 294 -4.85 -0.12 -9.29
C LEU A 294 -3.34 -0.36 -9.39
N PRO A 295 -2.53 0.62 -9.81
CA PRO A 295 -1.13 0.43 -10.14
C PRO A 295 -0.26 0.46 -8.88
N VAL A 296 0.54 -0.58 -8.67
CA VAL A 296 1.45 -0.68 -7.52
C VAL A 296 2.80 -1.24 -7.94
N TRP A 297 3.89 -0.59 -7.54
CA TRP A 297 5.23 -1.14 -7.68
C TRP A 297 5.60 -1.99 -6.47
N PHE A 298 6.12 -3.18 -6.71
CA PHE A 298 6.58 -4.13 -5.71
C PHE A 298 8.10 -4.27 -5.80
N MET A 299 8.78 -4.09 -4.68
CA MET A 299 10.18 -4.45 -4.51
C MET A 299 10.27 -5.52 -3.42
N VAL A 300 10.73 -6.70 -3.80
CA VAL A 300 10.94 -7.82 -2.89
C VAL A 300 12.43 -8.16 -2.86
N PHE A 301 12.99 -8.26 -1.65
CA PHE A 301 14.39 -8.64 -1.46
C PHE A 301 14.56 -9.43 -0.17
N THR A 302 15.60 -10.25 -0.13
CA THR A 302 15.98 -11.06 1.04
C THR A 302 17.23 -10.48 1.68
N TYR A 303 17.24 -10.37 3.00
CA TYR A 303 18.39 -9.91 3.79
C TYR A 303 18.46 -10.71 5.09
N GLU A 304 19.63 -11.30 5.40
CA GLU A 304 19.85 -12.15 6.58
C GLU A 304 18.79 -13.26 6.77
N GLY A 305 18.33 -13.87 5.67
CA GLY A 305 17.32 -14.93 5.69
C GLY A 305 15.87 -14.46 5.78
N ASP A 306 15.63 -13.16 5.96
CA ASP A 306 14.30 -12.56 6.00
C ASP A 306 13.94 -11.88 4.67
N SER A 307 12.71 -12.08 4.20
CA SER A 307 12.18 -11.39 3.03
C SER A 307 11.41 -10.13 3.41
N TYR A 308 11.68 -9.05 2.69
CA TYR A 308 11.11 -7.72 2.88
C TYR A 308 10.39 -7.27 1.61
N THR A 309 9.23 -6.65 1.80
CA THR A 309 8.44 -6.09 0.70
C THR A 309 8.28 -4.58 0.89
N ILE A 310 8.62 -3.81 -0.14
CA ILE A 310 8.35 -2.39 -0.25
C ILE A 310 7.37 -2.18 -1.40
N LEU A 311 6.31 -1.44 -1.13
CA LEU A 311 5.30 -1.05 -2.11
C LEU A 311 5.43 0.44 -2.44
N VAL A 312 5.19 0.80 -3.69
CA VAL A 312 5.06 2.20 -4.12
C VAL A 312 3.77 2.35 -4.89
N ASN A 313 2.96 3.34 -4.50
CA ASN A 313 1.74 3.68 -5.22
C ASN A 313 2.11 4.16 -6.63
N GLY A 314 1.64 3.46 -7.67
CA GLY A 314 1.97 3.73 -9.07
C GLY A 314 1.30 4.99 -9.65
N GLN A 315 0.44 5.64 -8.88
CA GLN A 315 -0.19 6.92 -9.22
C GLN A 315 0.45 8.08 -8.44
N THR A 316 0.66 7.93 -7.14
CA THR A 316 1.09 9.04 -6.25
C THR A 316 2.56 8.99 -5.85
N GLY A 317 3.24 7.86 -6.07
CA GLY A 317 4.64 7.67 -5.67
C GLY A 317 4.81 7.41 -4.17
N LYS A 318 3.72 7.33 -3.40
CA LYS A 318 3.77 7.05 -1.95
C LYS A 318 4.40 5.69 -1.69
N VAL A 319 5.49 5.68 -0.95
CA VAL A 319 6.22 4.46 -0.58
C VAL A 319 5.71 3.92 0.76
N VAL A 320 5.44 2.62 0.87
CA VAL A 320 5.09 1.91 2.10
C VAL A 320 5.97 0.69 2.23
N GLY A 321 6.60 0.50 3.39
CA GLY A 321 7.60 -0.53 3.52
C GLY A 321 8.38 -0.43 4.82
N GLY A 322 9.28 -1.38 5.01
CA GLY A 322 10.26 -1.39 6.08
C GLY A 322 11.52 -2.06 5.59
N VAL A 323 12.67 -1.49 5.96
CA VAL A 323 13.99 -2.01 5.62
C VAL A 323 14.68 -2.50 6.88
N PRO A 324 15.49 -3.57 6.83
CA PRO A 324 16.25 -4.01 7.99
C PRO A 324 17.22 -2.92 8.45
N SER A 325 17.48 -2.92 9.75
CA SER A 325 18.45 -2.02 10.36
C SER A 325 19.75 -2.76 10.67
N ASP A 326 20.86 -2.09 10.42
CA ASP A 326 22.21 -2.56 10.73
C ASP A 326 22.45 -2.49 12.25
N LYS A 327 22.35 -3.67 12.90
CA LYS A 327 22.46 -3.80 14.36
C LYS A 327 23.83 -3.35 14.87
N ASN A 328 24.89 -3.55 14.08
CA ASN A 328 26.26 -3.19 14.45
C ASN A 328 26.44 -1.67 14.46
N LYS A 329 25.92 -0.98 13.44
CA LYS A 329 25.92 0.50 13.42
C LYS A 329 25.09 1.09 14.54
N ILE A 330 23.93 0.49 14.84
CA ILE A 330 23.10 0.92 15.97
C ILE A 330 23.86 0.75 17.28
N ALA A 331 24.44 -0.42 17.54
CA ALA A 331 25.20 -0.69 18.76
C ALA A 331 26.40 0.26 18.92
N LEU A 332 27.14 0.50 17.84
CA LEU A 332 28.28 1.43 17.82
C LEU A 332 27.84 2.88 18.07
N TRP A 333 26.71 3.31 17.51
CA TRP A 333 26.21 4.66 17.73
C TRP A 333 25.73 4.85 19.17
N PHE A 334 25.02 3.86 19.74
CA PHE A 334 24.61 3.90 21.14
C PHE A 334 25.81 3.82 22.09
N SER A 335 26.84 3.02 21.81
CA SER A 335 28.03 2.96 22.65
C SER A 335 28.80 4.28 22.64
N LEU A 336 28.92 4.93 21.48
CA LEU A 336 29.61 6.22 21.32
C LEU A 336 28.86 7.36 22.04
N ILE A 337 27.54 7.41 21.94
CA ILE A 337 26.72 8.36 22.73
C ILE A 337 26.85 8.09 24.22
N THR A 338 26.80 6.82 24.62
CA THR A 338 26.94 6.45 26.04
C THR A 338 28.28 6.94 26.58
N LEU A 339 29.37 6.74 25.83
CA LEU A 339 30.70 7.23 26.18
C LEU A 339 30.76 8.77 26.24
N LEU A 340 30.22 9.47 25.23
CA LEU A 340 30.21 10.93 25.18
C LEU A 340 29.40 11.59 26.28
N VAL A 341 28.37 10.94 26.80
CA VAL A 341 27.55 11.46 27.91
C VAL A 341 28.13 11.04 29.26
N SER A 342 28.65 9.81 29.38
CA SER A 342 29.15 9.29 30.65
C SER A 342 30.45 9.95 31.10
N VAL A 343 31.37 10.28 30.18
CA VAL A 343 32.66 10.89 30.52
C VAL A 343 32.51 12.32 31.09
N PRO A 344 31.77 13.25 30.46
CA PRO A 344 31.50 14.56 31.05
C PRO A 344 30.65 14.46 32.32
N ALA A 345 29.65 13.57 32.36
CA ALA A 345 28.86 13.37 33.57
C ALA A 345 29.73 12.91 34.75
N TYR A 346 30.71 12.03 34.50
CA TYR A 346 31.69 11.61 35.49
C TYR A 346 32.59 12.77 35.96
N HIS A 347 33.09 13.60 35.06
CA HIS A 347 33.92 14.76 35.44
C HIS A 347 33.12 15.86 36.15
N ILE A 348 31.87 16.11 35.75
CA ILE A 348 30.95 17.01 36.47
C ILE A 348 30.67 16.45 37.86
N LEU A 349 30.47 15.14 37.99
CA LEU A 349 30.34 14.49 39.29
C LEU A 349 31.61 14.72 40.12
N GLN A 350 32.81 14.49 39.58
CA GLN A 350 34.05 14.76 40.32
C GLN A 350 34.19 16.23 40.76
N LEU A 351 33.81 17.20 39.93
CA LEU A 351 33.87 18.63 40.26
C LEU A 351 32.84 19.06 41.30
N VAL A 352 31.64 18.47 41.27
CA VAL A 352 30.60 18.70 42.28
C VAL A 352 30.97 18.03 43.60
N PHE A 353 31.72 16.93 43.55
CA PHE A 353 32.14 16.11 44.69
C PHE A 353 33.58 16.39 45.16
N ASP A 354 34.13 17.58 44.88
CA ASP A 354 35.41 18.01 45.42
C ASP A 354 35.32 18.03 46.97
N PRO A 355 36.19 17.33 47.73
CA PRO A 355 36.04 17.11 49.18
C PRO A 355 36.09 18.38 50.05
N VAL A 356 36.26 19.55 49.46
CA VAL A 356 36.34 20.85 50.16
C VAL A 356 34.97 21.53 50.34
N LEU A 357 33.93 21.14 49.60
CA LEU A 357 32.62 21.86 49.60
C LEU A 357 31.44 21.12 50.26
N PHE A 358 31.58 19.87 50.70
CA PHE A 358 30.46 19.07 51.20
C PHE A 358 30.64 18.61 52.65
N GLN A 359 30.13 19.40 53.59
CA GLN A 359 30.11 19.09 55.03
C GLN A 359 28.77 18.45 55.50
N SER A 360 27.81 18.20 54.60
CA SER A 360 26.52 17.57 54.93
C SER A 360 26.12 16.48 53.94
N SER A 361 25.75 15.31 54.46
CA SER A 361 25.40 14.10 53.70
C SER A 361 24.16 14.22 52.80
N ASP A 362 23.27 15.19 53.07
CA ASP A 362 21.94 15.24 52.46
C ASP A 362 21.91 15.81 51.03
N SER A 363 22.91 16.61 50.66
CA SER A 363 22.98 17.25 49.34
C SER A 363 23.58 16.35 48.24
N ILE A 364 24.24 15.24 48.62
CA ILE A 364 24.85 14.25 47.72
C ILE A 364 23.79 13.49 46.91
N LEU A 365 22.73 13.01 47.56
CA LEU A 365 21.64 12.29 46.89
C LEU A 365 20.90 13.20 45.90
N SER A 366 20.87 14.51 46.19
CA SER A 366 20.14 15.52 45.41
C SER A 366 20.89 16.04 44.17
N ALA A 367 22.15 15.67 43.95
CA ALA A 367 22.88 16.05 42.73
C ALA A 367 22.93 14.90 41.70
N MET A 368 22.83 13.65 42.16
CA MET A 368 22.95 12.45 41.32
C MET A 368 21.75 12.20 40.39
N TRP A 369 20.57 12.74 40.68
CA TRP A 369 19.39 12.51 39.85
C TRP A 369 19.41 13.31 38.54
N VAL A 370 20.07 14.48 38.48
CA VAL A 370 20.04 15.32 37.27
C VAL A 370 20.68 14.62 36.04
N PRO A 371 21.89 14.02 36.13
CA PRO A 371 22.47 13.28 35.01
C PRO A 371 21.68 12.00 34.69
N LEU A 372 21.18 11.30 35.72
CA LEU A 372 20.38 10.09 35.57
C LEU A 372 19.06 10.37 34.84
N VAL A 373 18.41 11.48 35.15
CA VAL A 373 17.19 11.95 34.49
C VAL A 373 17.47 12.31 33.04
N LEU A 374 18.55 13.04 32.74
CA LEU A 374 18.92 13.39 31.35
C LEU A 374 19.26 12.15 30.51
N ILE A 375 20.03 11.21 31.05
CA ILE A 375 20.35 9.93 30.39
C ILE A 375 19.06 9.12 30.17
N SER A 376 18.18 9.04 31.18
CA SER A 376 16.91 8.31 31.06
C SER A 376 15.96 8.95 30.04
N ALA A 377 15.91 10.29 29.95
CA ALA A 377 15.10 11.02 28.98
C ALA A 377 15.60 10.80 27.54
N ALA A 378 16.93 10.85 27.33
CA ALA A 378 17.53 10.55 26.04
C ALA A 378 17.31 9.08 25.64
N PHE A 379 17.48 8.14 26.58
CA PHE A 379 17.26 6.72 26.35
C PHE A 379 15.80 6.39 26.03
N THR A 380 14.85 6.97 26.76
CA THR A 380 13.40 6.77 26.52
C THR A 380 12.95 7.35 25.19
N ALA A 381 13.43 8.54 24.80
CA ALA A 381 13.18 9.12 23.49
C ALA A 381 13.75 8.24 22.35
N GLY A 382 14.99 7.76 22.52
CA GLY A 382 15.62 6.82 21.59
C GLY A 382 14.85 5.51 21.46
N LEU A 383 14.38 4.95 22.58
CA LEU A 383 13.60 3.71 22.61
C LEU A 383 12.23 3.87 21.93
N LYS A 384 11.57 5.03 22.11
CA LYS A 384 10.28 5.33 21.45
C LYS A 384 10.44 5.38 19.93
N ASN A 385 11.47 6.08 19.45
CA ASN A 385 11.76 6.15 18.02
C ASN A 385 12.13 4.76 17.46
N TYR A 386 12.96 3.99 18.16
CA TYR A 386 13.32 2.63 17.77
C TYR A 386 12.10 1.70 17.69
N ARG A 387 11.19 1.75 18.67
CA ARG A 387 9.94 0.97 18.65
C ARG A 387 9.05 1.32 17.46
N SER A 388 8.96 2.60 17.09
CA SER A 388 8.17 3.03 15.92
C SER A 388 8.73 2.48 14.60
N VAL A 389 10.05 2.51 14.43
CA VAL A 389 10.75 1.95 13.27
C VAL A 389 10.57 0.44 13.21
N ARG A 390 10.74 -0.25 14.35
CA ARG A 390 10.56 -1.70 14.44
C ARG A 390 9.13 -2.14 14.13
N LYS A 391 8.12 -1.35 14.52
CA LYS A 391 6.72 -1.62 14.17
C LYS A 391 6.48 -1.49 12.66
N SER A 392 7.12 -0.52 12.00
CA SER A 392 7.06 -0.39 10.54
C SER A 392 7.77 -1.54 9.83
N GLN A 393 8.93 -1.97 10.32
CA GLN A 393 9.67 -3.13 9.80
C GLN A 393 8.91 -4.45 9.97
N ALA A 394 8.23 -4.63 11.11
CA ALA A 394 7.46 -5.83 11.39
C ALA A 394 6.37 -6.05 10.33
N LEU A 395 5.65 -5.00 9.94
CA LEU A 395 4.57 -5.09 8.96
C LEU A 395 5.02 -5.56 7.57
N THR A 396 6.30 -5.46 7.25
CA THR A 396 6.83 -5.74 5.91
C THR A 396 7.70 -6.99 5.84
N ARG A 397 7.87 -7.68 6.98
CA ARG A 397 8.55 -8.98 7.05
C ARG A 397 7.60 -10.07 6.57
N ALA A 398 8.09 -10.96 5.70
CA ALA A 398 7.29 -12.05 5.14
C ALA A 398 6.56 -12.90 6.20
N GLU A 399 7.14 -13.12 7.36
CA GLU A 399 6.49 -13.85 8.48
C GLU A 399 5.26 -13.13 9.03
N THR A 400 5.33 -11.81 9.16
CA THR A 400 4.19 -11.00 9.61
C THR A 400 3.14 -10.90 8.51
N ILE A 401 3.57 -10.73 7.26
CA ILE A 401 2.67 -10.80 6.10
C ILE A 401 1.91 -12.14 6.10
N LYS A 402 2.62 -13.27 6.17
CA LYS A 402 2.00 -14.61 6.27
C LYS A 402 1.03 -14.72 7.44
N THR A 403 1.37 -14.16 8.61
CA THR A 403 0.48 -14.17 9.78
C THR A 403 -0.78 -13.32 9.57
N LEU A 404 -0.65 -12.13 8.97
CA LEU A 404 -1.77 -11.23 8.69
C LEU A 404 -2.69 -11.81 7.62
N VAL A 405 -2.12 -12.40 6.56
CA VAL A 405 -2.85 -13.14 5.52
C VAL A 405 -3.57 -14.34 6.13
N GLY A 406 -2.88 -15.16 6.95
CA GLY A 406 -3.50 -16.29 7.63
C GLY A 406 -4.67 -15.91 8.54
N LYS A 407 -4.57 -14.77 9.25
CA LYS A 407 -5.69 -14.23 10.04
C LYS A 407 -6.87 -13.80 9.17
N ARG A 408 -6.61 -13.15 8.02
CA ARG A 408 -7.64 -12.76 7.03
C ARG A 408 -8.38 -13.99 6.49
N GLU A 409 -7.68 -15.10 6.33
CA GLU A 409 -8.24 -16.39 5.90
C GLU A 409 -8.94 -17.20 7.01
N GLY A 410 -9.00 -16.68 8.24
CA GLY A 410 -9.61 -17.39 9.37
C GLY A 410 -8.81 -18.59 9.90
N ARG A 411 -7.54 -18.76 9.50
CA ARG A 411 -6.65 -19.78 10.08
C ARG A 411 -6.30 -19.35 11.52
N LYS A 412 -6.75 -20.14 12.51
CA LYS A 412 -6.34 -19.95 13.91
C LYS A 412 -4.84 -20.27 14.04
N LYS A 413 -4.16 -19.48 14.88
CA LYS A 413 -2.74 -19.63 15.21
C LYS A 413 -2.42 -21.01 15.77
#